data_AF-A0A839CXJ9-F1
#
_entry.id   AF-A0A839CXJ9-F1
#
_cell.length_a   1.000
_cell.length_b   1.000
_cell.length_c   1.000
_cell.angle_alpha   90.00
_cell.angle_beta   90.00
_cell.angle_gamma   90.00
#
_symmetry.space_group_name_H-M   'P 1'
#
loop_
_entity.id
_entity.type
_entity.pdbx_description
1 polymer ?
#
loop_
_entity_poly.entity_id
_entity_poly.type
_entity_poly.pdbx_seq_one_letter_code
_entity_poly.pdbx_strand_id
1 'polypeptide(L)'
;MATLKHFARWVHKEKPFVTGYPFQGVRIIEIEEPRWNGLSDKQILRLKSACEHRIATCKQKNQNLLLEVTVFYILLTTGLRESELALLNYGQYHHRGFHEVKRSKSKKISTKVPLPNEARDHLGQSRC
;
A
#
# COMPACT_ATOMS: atom_id res chain seq x y z
N MET A 1 -0.85 22.19 0.88
CA MET A 1 -0.50 22.77 -0.45
C MET A 1 -0.98 21.92 -1.63
N ALA A 2 -0.77 20.59 -1.66
CA ALA A 2 -1.16 19.75 -2.80
C ALA A 2 -2.67 19.78 -3.15
N THR A 3 -3.54 19.73 -2.14
CA THR A 3 -5.00 19.79 -2.31
C THR A 3 -5.47 21.09 -2.95
N LEU A 4 -4.95 22.24 -2.49
CA LEU A 4 -5.27 23.55 -3.06
C LEU A 4 -4.77 23.68 -4.50
N LYS A 5 -3.55 23.19 -4.80
CA LYS A 5 -3.05 23.14 -6.19
C LYS A 5 -3.92 22.28 -7.09
N HIS A 6 -4.39 21.13 -6.59
CA HIS A 6 -5.28 20.23 -7.32
C HIS A 6 -6.64 20.88 -7.58
N PHE A 7 -7.27 21.44 -6.54
CA PHE A 7 -8.53 22.17 -6.67
C PHE A 7 -8.42 23.35 -7.63
N ALA A 8 -7.39 24.19 -7.50
CA ALA A 8 -7.19 25.32 -8.41
C ALA A 8 -6.92 24.87 -9.85
N ARG A 9 -6.28 23.71 -10.09
CA ARG A 9 -6.13 23.15 -11.45
C ARG A 9 -7.47 22.73 -12.01
N TRP A 10 -8.29 22.06 -11.20
CA TRP A 10 -9.64 21.67 -11.58
C TRP A 10 -10.50 22.89 -11.91
N VAL A 11 -10.55 23.90 -11.02
CA VAL A 11 -11.28 25.15 -11.28
C VAL A 11 -10.76 25.85 -12.54
N HIS A 12 -9.44 25.97 -12.72
CA HIS A 12 -8.86 26.62 -13.89
C HIS A 12 -9.21 25.91 -15.21
N LYS A 13 -9.41 24.59 -15.19
CA LYS A 13 -9.85 23.79 -16.34
C LYS A 13 -11.32 24.07 -16.68
N GLU A 14 -12.18 24.18 -15.68
CA GLU A 14 -13.61 24.45 -15.87
C GLU A 14 -13.87 25.93 -16.21
N LYS A 15 -13.16 26.84 -15.55
CA LYS A 15 -13.23 28.28 -15.74
C LYS A 15 -11.85 28.92 -15.54
N PRO A 16 -11.19 29.36 -16.62
CA PRO A 16 -9.91 30.04 -16.52
C PRO A 16 -9.96 31.25 -15.59
N PHE A 17 -8.92 31.42 -14.78
CA PHE A 17 -8.77 32.58 -13.90
C PHE A 17 -8.31 33.77 -14.71
N VAL A 18 -8.83 34.96 -14.41
CA VAL A 18 -8.54 36.21 -15.13
C VAL A 18 -7.03 36.52 -15.16
N THR A 19 -6.31 36.19 -14.09
CA THR A 19 -4.88 36.47 -13.91
C THR A 19 -3.98 35.25 -14.17
N GLY A 20 -4.53 34.17 -14.75
CA GLY A 20 -3.80 32.91 -14.95
C GLY A 20 -3.81 31.99 -13.72
N TYR A 21 -3.10 30.87 -13.79
CA TYR A 21 -3.14 29.84 -12.74
C TYR A 21 -2.50 30.35 -11.43
N PRO A 22 -3.23 30.41 -10.30
CA PRO A 22 -2.77 31.11 -9.08
C PRO A 22 -1.58 30.46 -8.39
N PHE A 23 -1.26 29.20 -8.70
CA PHE A 23 -0.09 28.50 -8.15
C PHE A 23 1.08 28.40 -9.13
N GLN A 24 1.04 29.16 -10.23
CA GLN A 24 2.16 29.25 -11.17
C GLN A 24 3.37 29.88 -10.45
N GLY A 25 4.52 29.20 -10.50
CA GLY A 25 5.75 29.66 -9.82
C GLY A 25 5.80 29.44 -8.30
N VAL A 26 4.70 29.02 -7.65
CA VAL A 26 4.68 28.76 -6.20
C VAL A 26 5.44 27.47 -5.88
N ARG A 27 6.65 27.61 -5.34
CA ARG A 27 7.47 26.49 -4.86
C ARG A 27 6.86 25.88 -3.60
N ILE A 28 6.99 24.57 -3.48
CA ILE A 28 6.63 23.85 -2.26
C ILE A 28 7.82 24.00 -1.32
N ILE A 29 7.57 24.46 -0.09
CA ILE A 29 8.60 24.46 0.96
C ILE A 29 9.02 23.00 1.16
N GLU A 30 10.30 22.72 0.95
CA GLU A 30 10.87 21.42 1.23
C GLU A 30 10.79 21.21 2.74
N ILE A 31 9.95 20.27 3.15
CA ILE A 31 9.88 19.83 4.53
C ILE A 31 11.07 18.90 4.72
N GLU A 32 11.82 19.09 5.82
CA GLU A 32 12.94 18.23 6.22
C GLU A 32 12.56 16.75 6.10
N GLU A 33 13.50 15.92 5.65
CA GLU A 33 13.24 14.48 5.53
C GLU A 33 12.70 13.94 6.86
N PRO A 34 11.55 13.24 6.84
CA PRO A 34 10.96 12.76 8.07
C PRO A 34 11.93 11.81 8.76
N ARG A 35 12.10 11.97 10.07
CA ARG A 35 12.84 11.00 10.89
C ARG A 35 12.27 9.60 10.64
N TRP A 36 13.15 8.61 10.65
CA TRP A 36 12.74 7.21 10.54
C TRP A 36 11.62 6.90 11.54
N ASN A 37 10.49 6.44 11.01
CA ASN A 37 9.30 6.03 11.78
C ASN A 37 8.84 4.63 11.37
N GLY A 38 9.80 3.75 11.06
CA GLY A 38 9.51 2.36 10.73
C GLY A 38 9.40 1.47 11.97
N LEU A 39 8.88 0.27 11.77
CA LEU A 39 8.79 -0.74 12.82
C LEU A 39 10.18 -1.26 13.17
N SER A 40 10.47 -1.35 14.47
CA SER A 40 11.63 -2.08 15.01
C SER A 40 11.42 -3.59 14.97
N ASP A 41 12.49 -4.37 15.02
CA ASP A 41 12.43 -5.84 15.03
C ASP A 41 11.56 -6.38 16.17
N LYS A 42 11.64 -5.76 17.36
CA LYS A 42 10.79 -6.10 18.51
C LYS A 42 9.31 -5.85 18.21
N GLN A 43 8.98 -4.77 17.51
CA GLN A 43 7.59 -4.49 17.11
C GLN A 43 7.12 -5.46 16.02
N ILE A 44 7.98 -5.80 15.06
CA ILE A 44 7.68 -6.80 14.03
C ILE A 44 7.38 -8.16 14.68
N LEU A 45 8.23 -8.61 15.60
CA LEU A 45 8.03 -9.88 16.32
C LEU A 45 6.70 -9.89 17.09
N ARG A 46 6.38 -8.79 17.78
CA ARG A 46 5.11 -8.64 18.49
C ARG A 46 3.90 -8.67 17.56
N LEU A 47 4.00 -8.05 16.38
CA LEU A 47 2.94 -8.08 15.37
C LEU A 47 2.74 -9.49 14.79
N LYS A 48 3.84 -10.20 14.49
CA LYS A 48 3.77 -11.60 14.04
C LYS A 48 3.08 -12.49 15.07
N SER A 49 3.46 -12.38 16.35
CA SER A 49 2.82 -13.12 17.44
C SER A 49 1.33 -12.74 17.61
N ALA A 50 0.97 -11.47 17.41
CA ALA A 50 -0.43 -11.04 17.44
C ALA A 50 -1.25 -11.67 16.28
N CYS A 51 -0.66 -11.86 15.10
CA CYS A 51 -1.30 -12.58 13.99
C CYS A 51 -1.58 -14.05 14.35
N GLU A 52 -0.62 -14.74 14.97
CA GLU A 52 -0.82 -16.12 15.45
C GLU A 52 -1.94 -16.21 16.48
N HIS A 53 -1.95 -15.30 17.45
CA HIS A 53 -3.01 -15.25 18.45
C HIS A 53 -4.37 -14.93 17.83
N ARG A 54 -4.42 -14.06 16.82
CA ARG A 54 -5.65 -13.73 16.09
C ARG A 54 -6.23 -14.95 15.40
N ILE A 55 -5.38 -15.77 14.75
CA ILE A 55 -5.81 -17.02 14.11
C ILE A 55 -6.38 -17.99 15.14
N ALA A 56 -5.77 -18.09 16.32
CA ALA A 56 -6.20 -19.02 17.37
C ALA A 56 -7.51 -18.57 18.08
N THR A 57 -7.71 -17.27 18.26
CA THR A 57 -8.75 -16.74 19.16
C THR A 57 -10.01 -16.26 18.42
N CYS A 58 -9.90 -15.75 17.19
CA CYS A 58 -11.04 -15.21 16.46
C CYS A 58 -11.94 -16.33 15.90
N LYS A 59 -13.18 -16.41 16.39
CA LYS A 59 -14.19 -17.40 15.96
C LYS A 59 -15.44 -16.76 15.33
N GLN A 60 -15.46 -15.44 15.16
CA GLN A 60 -16.64 -14.73 14.64
C GLN A 60 -16.75 -14.92 13.11
N LYS A 61 -17.96 -15.24 12.64
CA LYS A 61 -18.24 -15.53 11.21
C LYS A 61 -18.05 -14.34 10.26
N ASN A 62 -18.04 -13.11 10.77
CA ASN A 62 -17.93 -11.88 9.97
C ASN A 62 -16.48 -11.38 9.81
N GLN A 63 -15.47 -12.12 10.29
CA GLN A 63 -14.07 -11.75 10.18
C GLN A 63 -13.34 -12.68 9.22
N ASN A 64 -12.54 -12.12 8.31
CA ASN A 64 -11.66 -12.91 7.45
C ASN A 64 -10.22 -12.85 7.98
N LEU A 65 -10.01 -13.50 9.12
CA LEU A 65 -8.73 -13.54 9.84
C LEU A 65 -7.56 -14.03 8.97
N LEU A 66 -7.78 -15.01 8.08
CA LEU A 66 -6.73 -15.52 7.19
C LEU A 66 -6.31 -14.47 6.17
N LEU A 67 -7.27 -13.76 5.58
CA LEU A 67 -6.98 -12.67 4.64
C LEU A 67 -6.24 -11.52 5.33
N GLU A 68 -6.66 -11.12 6.52
CA GLU A 68 -6.01 -10.04 7.28
C GLU A 68 -4.55 -10.35 7.61
N VAL A 69 -4.27 -11.58 8.09
CA VAL A 69 -2.90 -12.03 8.36
C VAL A 69 -2.10 -12.11 7.06
N THR A 70 -2.70 -12.61 5.98
CA THR A 70 -2.07 -12.67 4.66
C THR A 70 -1.67 -11.26 4.17
N VAL A 71 -2.57 -10.29 4.27
CA VAL A 71 -2.32 -8.89 3.91
C VAL A 71 -1.16 -8.32 4.72
N PHE A 72 -1.14 -8.56 6.04
CA PHE A 72 -0.05 -8.11 6.90
C PHE A 72 1.31 -8.65 6.42
N TYR A 73 1.44 -9.96 6.21
CA TYR A 73 2.71 -10.57 5.78
C TYR A 73 3.14 -10.11 4.38
N ILE A 74 2.20 -9.93 3.45
CA ILE A 74 2.51 -9.38 2.12
C ILE A 74 3.06 -7.96 2.25
N LEU A 75 2.40 -7.07 2.98
CA LEU A 75 2.85 -5.69 3.15
C LEU A 75 4.22 -5.61 3.83
N LEU A 76 4.42 -6.42 4.87
CA LEU A 76 5.68 -6.49 5.62
C LEU A 76 6.86 -6.93 4.74
N THR A 77 6.65 -7.90 3.85
CA THR A 77 7.74 -8.54 3.08
C THR A 77 8.00 -7.93 1.71
N THR A 78 7.00 -7.32 1.08
CA THR A 78 7.10 -6.84 -0.31
C THR A 78 7.32 -5.33 -0.42
N GLY A 79 7.06 -4.58 0.65
CA GLY A 79 7.11 -3.12 0.63
C GLY A 79 6.09 -2.49 -0.33
N LEU A 80 5.05 -3.24 -0.71
CA LEU A 80 3.89 -2.69 -1.41
C LEU A 80 3.14 -1.72 -0.49
N ARG A 81 2.56 -0.68 -1.08
CA ARG A 81 1.57 0.12 -0.35
C ARG A 81 0.25 -0.64 -0.27
N GLU A 82 -0.54 -0.35 0.76
CA GLU A 82 -1.91 -0.87 0.91
C GLU A 82 -2.73 -0.67 -0.37
N SER A 83 -2.69 0.53 -0.95
CA SER A 83 -3.41 0.83 -2.19
C SER A 83 -2.89 0.08 -3.42
N GLU A 84 -1.62 -0.35 -3.42
CA GLU A 84 -1.05 -1.15 -4.51
C GLU A 84 -1.51 -2.60 -4.37
N LEU A 85 -1.52 -3.14 -3.15
CA LEU A 85 -2.02 -4.48 -2.84
C LEU A 85 -3.52 -4.62 -3.10
N ALA A 86 -4.33 -3.63 -2.71
CA ALA A 86 -5.78 -3.62 -2.90
C ALA A 86 -6.21 -3.62 -4.38
N LEU A 87 -5.32 -3.21 -5.30
CA LEU A 87 -5.57 -3.19 -6.74
C LEU A 87 -5.09 -4.46 -7.46
N LEU A 88 -4.50 -5.42 -6.74
CA LEU A 88 -4.02 -6.67 -7.34
C LEU A 88 -5.17 -7.61 -7.67
N ASN A 89 -5.05 -8.26 -8.83
CA ASN A 89 -5.95 -9.30 -9.28
C ASN A 89 -5.34 -10.69 -9.08
N TYR A 90 -6.20 -11.71 -9.00
CA TYR A 90 -5.78 -13.10 -8.81
C TYR A 90 -4.75 -13.55 -9.87
N GLY A 91 -4.95 -13.19 -11.14
CA GLY A 91 -4.07 -13.55 -12.26
C GLY A 91 -2.67 -12.93 -12.18
N GLN A 92 -2.48 -11.90 -11.34
CA GLN A 92 -1.16 -11.28 -11.17
C GLN A 92 -0.26 -12.06 -10.22
N TYR A 93 -0.81 -13.01 -9.44
CA TYR A 93 0.00 -13.87 -8.57
C TYR A 93 0.35 -15.20 -9.25
N HIS A 94 1.61 -15.34 -9.62
CA HIS A 94 2.17 -16.57 -10.22
C HIS A 94 3.70 -16.57 -10.07
N HIS A 95 4.35 -17.70 -10.38
CA HIS A 95 5.82 -17.85 -10.31
C HIS A 95 6.48 -17.27 -9.03
N ARG A 96 5.82 -17.48 -7.88
CA ARG A 96 6.25 -17.06 -6.54
C ARG A 96 6.37 -15.53 -6.37
N GLY A 97 5.51 -14.77 -7.04
CA GLY A 97 5.47 -13.31 -6.88
C GLY A 97 4.23 -12.66 -7.50
N PHE A 98 4.12 -11.34 -7.31
CA PHE A 98 3.15 -10.51 -8.00
C PHE A 98 3.77 -9.91 -9.26
N HIS A 99 3.03 -9.96 -10.35
CA HIS A 99 3.48 -9.49 -11.66
C HIS A 99 2.65 -8.29 -12.13
N GLU A 100 3.28 -7.44 -12.92
CA GLU A 100 2.63 -6.25 -13.50
C GLU A 100 1.99 -5.33 -12.46
N VAL A 101 2.68 -5.10 -11.33
CA VAL A 101 2.16 -4.32 -10.21
C VAL A 101 2.24 -2.83 -10.53
N LYS A 102 1.08 -2.17 -10.63
CA LYS A 102 0.99 -0.72 -10.85
C LYS A 102 1.38 0.04 -9.58
N ARG A 103 2.39 0.90 -9.67
CA ARG A 103 2.89 1.71 -8.54
C ARG A 103 2.11 3.01 -8.43
N SER A 104 1.49 3.24 -7.27
CA SER A 104 0.51 4.32 -7.09
C SER A 104 1.11 5.73 -7.19
N LYS A 105 2.35 5.92 -6.74
CA LYS A 105 3.02 7.24 -6.76
C LYS A 105 3.76 7.56 -8.06
N SER A 106 4.30 6.56 -8.76
CA SER A 106 5.26 6.78 -9.85
C SER A 106 4.71 6.51 -11.26
N LYS A 107 3.45 6.08 -11.40
CA LYS A 107 2.86 5.59 -12.67
C LYS A 107 3.67 4.46 -13.34
N LYS A 108 4.68 3.91 -12.67
CA LYS A 108 5.50 2.79 -13.15
C LYS A 108 4.78 1.46 -12.91
N ILE A 109 5.10 0.46 -13.72
CA ILE A 109 4.66 -0.92 -13.53
C ILE A 109 5.89 -1.73 -13.13
N SER A 110 5.82 -2.40 -11.98
CA SER A 110 6.85 -3.37 -11.57
C SER A 110 6.57 -4.70 -12.26
N THR A 111 7.54 -5.21 -13.02
CA THR A 111 7.40 -6.48 -13.75
C THR A 111 7.21 -7.65 -12.81
N LYS A 112 7.96 -7.70 -11.71
CA LYS A 112 7.86 -8.72 -10.67
C LYS A 112 8.16 -8.16 -9.28
N VAL A 113 7.34 -8.54 -8.31
CA VAL A 113 7.56 -8.36 -6.87
C VAL A 113 7.62 -9.75 -6.25
N PRO A 114 8.80 -10.24 -5.84
CA PRO A 114 8.93 -11.58 -5.28
C PRO A 114 8.18 -11.69 -3.94
N LEU A 115 7.55 -12.83 -3.70
CA LEU A 115 6.86 -13.12 -2.44
C LEU A 115 7.63 -14.19 -1.67
N PRO A 116 8.18 -13.89 -0.48
CA PRO A 116 8.84 -14.88 0.36
C PRO A 116 7.92 -16.03 0.81
N ASN A 117 8.50 -17.17 1.18
CA ASN A 117 7.74 -18.37 1.57
C ASN A 117 6.74 -18.09 2.71
N GLU A 118 7.17 -17.36 3.73
CA GLU A 118 6.33 -17.00 4.88
C GLU A 118 5.00 -16.35 4.45
N ALA A 119 5.03 -15.36 3.56
CA ALA A 119 3.82 -14.71 3.06
C ALA A 119 3.03 -15.59 2.07
N ARG A 120 3.72 -16.47 1.33
CA ARG A 120 3.08 -17.44 0.41
C ARG A 120 2.27 -18.49 1.16
N ASP A 121 2.75 -18.93 2.32
CA ASP A 121 2.08 -19.97 3.11
C ASP A 121 0.72 -19.46 3.61
N HIS A 122 0.67 -18.21 4.08
CA HIS A 122 -0.59 -17.55 4.45
C HIS A 122 -1.50 -17.29 3.24
N LEU A 123 -0.94 -16.89 2.09
CA LEU A 123 -1.71 -16.68 0.86
C LEU A 123 -2.30 -17.99 0.30
N GLY A 124 -1.62 -19.12 0.50
CA GLY A 124 -2.15 -20.44 0.16
C GLY A 124 -3.33 -20.83 1.05
N GLN A 125 -3.19 -20.63 2.36
CA GLN A 125 -4.23 -20.96 3.35
C GLN A 125 -5.50 -20.11 3.18
N SER A 126 -5.38 -18.85 2.77
CA SER A 126 -6.53 -17.94 2.56
C SER A 126 -7.31 -18.17 1.26
N ARG A 127 -6.80 -19.03 0.36
CA ARG A 127 -7.46 -19.40 -0.91
C ARG A 127 -8.35 -20.64 -0.80
N CYS A 128 -8.31 -21.36 0.33
CA CYS A 128 -9.11 -22.55 0.61
C CYS A 128 -10.43 -22.20 1.29
#